data_AF-A0AAW2F422-F1
#
_entry.id   AF-A0AAW2F422-F1
#
_cell.length_a   1.000
_cell.length_b   1.000
_cell.length_c   1.000
_cell.angle_alpha   90.00
_cell.angle_beta   90.00
_cell.angle_gamma   90.00
#
_symmetry.space_group_name_H-M   'P 1'
#
loop_
_entity.id
_entity.type
_entity.pdbx_description
1 polymer ?
#
loop_
_entity_poly.entity_id
_entity_poly.type
_entity_poly.pdbx_seq_one_letter_code
_entity_poly.pdbx_strand_id
1 'polypeptide(L)'
;MEVENYMGGGSDMQHRDALDVVQEFSYELSKMSGKCLDIGSGPGDITKDMLLPMLGENAEIVGADVSQAMVNYARKNYCDSKRLSYMVLNIETSELPADQIGKYDNALSFYCLHWCNDLRYFQSDS
;
A
#
# COMPACT_ATOMS: atom_id res chain seq x y z
N MET A 1 -13.62 6.46 5.10
CA MET A 1 -13.27 6.50 6.53
C MET A 1 -12.39 7.72 6.77
N GLU A 2 -12.61 8.49 7.83
CA GLU A 2 -11.73 9.60 8.20
C GLU A 2 -10.43 9.08 8.83
N VAL A 3 -9.33 9.81 8.66
CA VAL A 3 -7.99 9.40 9.15
C VAL A 3 -7.99 9.21 10.67
N GLU A 4 -8.61 10.13 11.40
CA GLU A 4 -8.67 10.10 12.87
C GLU A 4 -9.41 8.86 13.39
N ASN A 5 -10.49 8.46 12.71
CA ASN A 5 -11.24 7.26 13.07
C ASN A 5 -10.44 5.96 12.79
N TYR A 6 -9.65 5.94 11.72
CA TYR A 6 -8.76 4.82 11.42
C TYR A 6 -7.64 4.69 12.47
N MET A 7 -6.97 5.81 12.76
CA MET A 7 -5.87 5.87 13.73
C MET A 7 -6.32 5.64 15.17
N GLY A 8 -7.55 6.02 15.53
CA GLY A 8 -8.07 5.91 16.90
C GLY A 8 -8.75 4.59 17.25
N GLY A 9 -9.09 3.74 16.27
CA GLY A 9 -10.00 2.60 16.49
C GLY A 9 -9.47 1.20 16.17
N GLY A 10 -8.39 1.07 15.37
CA GLY A 10 -7.95 -0.25 14.88
C GLY A 10 -6.49 -0.38 14.43
N SER A 11 -5.70 0.70 14.42
CA SER A 11 -4.33 0.65 13.87
C SER A 11 -3.40 -0.27 14.66
N ASP A 12 -3.53 -0.38 15.98
CA ASP A 12 -2.60 -1.15 16.82
C ASP A 12 -2.55 -2.65 16.47
N MET A 13 -3.69 -3.25 16.12
CA MET A 13 -3.72 -4.67 15.71
C MET A 13 -3.16 -4.83 14.29
N GLN A 14 -3.55 -3.94 13.39
CA GLN A 14 -3.07 -3.91 12.00
C GLN A 14 -1.56 -3.73 11.94
N HIS A 15 -0.99 -2.87 12.79
CA HIS A 15 0.45 -2.66 12.91
C HIS A 15 1.20 -3.90 13.39
N ARG A 16 0.67 -4.59 14.41
CA ARG A 16 1.34 -5.79 14.93
C ARG A 16 1.40 -6.87 13.87
N ASP A 17 0.28 -7.15 13.23
CA ASP A 17 0.24 -8.21 12.25
C ASP A 17 1.03 -7.83 10.98
N ALA A 18 0.98 -6.57 10.54
CA ALA A 18 1.82 -6.09 9.44
C ALA A 18 3.30 -6.22 9.79
N LEU A 19 3.69 -5.90 11.03
CA LEU A 19 5.06 -6.07 11.50
C LEU A 19 5.50 -7.53 11.45
N ASP A 20 4.65 -8.46 11.90
CA ASP A 20 4.96 -9.90 11.87
C ASP A 20 5.23 -10.38 10.44
N VAL A 21 4.37 -10.01 9.47
CA VAL A 21 4.56 -10.37 8.06
C VAL A 21 5.81 -9.69 7.48
N VAL A 22 6.02 -8.41 7.76
CA VAL A 22 7.21 -7.69 7.27
C VAL A 22 8.50 -8.31 7.81
N GLN A 23 8.51 -8.76 9.06
CA GLN A 23 9.66 -9.45 9.65
C GLN A 23 9.87 -10.83 9.02
N GLU A 24 8.80 -11.61 8.86
CA GLU A 24 8.83 -12.94 8.25
C GLU A 24 9.42 -12.90 6.83
N PHE A 25 9.00 -11.92 6.02
CA PHE A 25 9.43 -11.76 4.62
C PHE A 25 10.53 -10.72 4.42
N SER A 26 11.25 -10.36 5.48
CA SER A 26 12.27 -9.31 5.43
C SER A 26 13.38 -9.60 4.42
N TYR A 27 13.75 -10.86 4.23
CA TYR A 27 14.73 -11.26 3.24
C TYR A 27 14.24 -10.98 1.81
N GLU A 28 13.02 -11.37 1.48
CA GLU A 28 12.38 -11.17 0.18
C GLU A 28 12.19 -9.67 -0.11
N LEU A 29 11.71 -8.91 0.87
CA LEU A 29 11.58 -7.46 0.79
C LEU A 29 12.95 -6.81 0.50
N SER A 30 14.02 -7.29 1.13
CA SER A 30 15.37 -6.77 0.89
C SER A 30 15.91 -7.04 -0.53
N LYS A 31 15.32 -7.99 -1.26
CA LYS A 31 15.66 -8.29 -2.65
C LYS A 31 14.84 -7.48 -3.66
N MET A 32 13.78 -6.80 -3.23
CA MET A 32 13.02 -5.92 -4.10
C MET A 32 13.89 -4.74 -4.55
N SER A 33 13.71 -4.35 -5.80
CA SER A 33 14.39 -3.23 -6.44
C SER A 33 13.49 -2.63 -7.51
N GLY A 34 13.83 -1.44 -8.01
CA GLY A 34 12.99 -0.75 -8.97
C GLY A 34 11.75 -0.15 -8.30
N LYS A 35 10.66 -0.04 -9.04
CA LYS A 35 9.45 0.65 -8.58
C LYS A 35 8.48 -0.33 -7.93
N CYS A 36 8.24 -0.15 -6.65
CA CYS A 36 7.31 -0.94 -5.84
C CYS A 36 5.99 -0.18 -5.66
N LEU A 37 4.89 -0.93 -5.57
CA LEU A 37 3.55 -0.40 -5.27
C LEU A 37 3.05 -1.03 -3.97
N ASP A 38 2.65 -0.21 -3.00
CA ASP A 38 1.92 -0.65 -1.81
C ASP A 38 0.43 -0.31 -1.96
N ILE A 39 -0.38 -1.34 -2.17
CA ILE A 39 -1.80 -1.24 -2.48
C ILE A 39 -2.61 -1.26 -1.20
N GLY A 40 -3.43 -0.23 -1.00
CA GLY A 40 -4.19 -0.03 0.23
C GLY A 40 -3.31 0.55 1.34
N SER A 41 -2.42 1.49 1.00
CA SER A 41 -1.40 2.01 1.93
C SER A 41 -1.97 2.79 3.13
N GLY A 42 -3.26 3.13 3.11
CA GLY A 42 -3.91 3.88 4.18
C GLY A 42 -3.18 5.20 4.48
N PRO A 43 -3.00 5.57 5.77
CA PRO A 43 -2.34 6.82 6.15
C PRO A 43 -0.81 6.81 5.88
N GLY A 44 -0.21 5.67 5.50
CA GLY A 44 1.18 5.57 5.05
C GLY A 44 2.23 5.32 6.13
N ASP A 45 1.84 5.16 7.39
CA ASP A 45 2.71 4.80 8.51
C ASP A 45 3.40 3.44 8.30
N ILE A 46 2.65 2.39 7.96
CA ILE A 46 3.21 1.06 7.64
C ILE A 46 4.17 1.16 6.45
N THR A 47 3.77 1.85 5.38
CA THR A 47 4.62 2.05 4.20
C THR A 47 5.94 2.73 4.55
N LYS A 48 5.88 3.81 5.36
CA LYS A 48 7.02 4.65 5.72
C LYS A 48 7.95 3.98 6.72
N ASP A 49 7.40 3.37 7.77
CA ASP A 49 8.16 2.94 8.95
C ASP A 49 8.46 1.44 8.95
N MET A 50 7.71 0.63 8.19
CA MET A 50 7.91 -0.83 8.12
C MET A 50 8.41 -1.28 6.75
N LEU A 51 7.74 -0.89 5.66
CA LEU A 51 8.11 -1.37 4.33
C LEU A 51 9.37 -0.71 3.79
N LEU A 52 9.38 0.63 3.70
CA LEU A 52 10.50 1.37 3.11
C LEU A 52 11.88 1.00 3.69
N PRO A 53 12.06 0.80 5.01
CA PRO A 53 13.35 0.40 5.57
C PRO A 53 13.79 -1.02 5.21
N MET A 54 12.85 -1.92 4.89
CA MET A 54 13.17 -3.31 4.52
C MET A 54 13.49 -3.45 3.03
N LEU A 55 13.05 -2.53 2.18
CA LEU A 55 13.31 -2.60 0.74
C LEU A 55 14.78 -2.34 0.40
N GLY A 56 15.28 -3.10 -0.59
CA GLY A 56 16.62 -2.91 -1.13
C GLY A 56 16.92 -1.45 -1.53
N GLU A 57 18.16 -1.01 -1.41
CA GLU A 57 18.55 0.41 -1.54
C GLU A 57 18.13 1.08 -2.86
N ASN A 58 18.03 0.29 -3.94
CA ASN A 58 17.61 0.74 -5.28
C ASN A 58 16.10 0.63 -5.52
N ALA A 59 15.31 0.36 -4.48
CA ALA A 59 13.85 0.33 -4.56
C ALA A 59 13.27 1.71 -4.23
N GLU A 60 12.29 2.13 -5.02
CA GLU A 60 11.37 3.22 -4.71
C GLU A 60 9.99 2.61 -4.46
N ILE A 61 9.19 3.20 -3.57
CA ILE A 61 7.85 2.70 -3.24
C ILE A 61 6.82 3.81 -3.40
N VAL A 62 5.69 3.45 -4.01
CA VAL A 62 4.50 4.30 -4.12
C VAL A 62 3.41 3.70 -3.25
N GLY A 63 2.98 4.42 -2.20
CA GLY A 63 1.78 4.07 -1.45
C GLY A 63 0.53 4.51 -2.21
N ALA A 64 -0.36 3.56 -2.49
CA ALA A 64 -1.58 3.78 -3.24
C ALA A 64 -2.81 3.46 -2.39
N ASP A 65 -3.76 4.38 -2.32
CA ASP A 65 -5.02 4.18 -1.62
C ASP A 65 -6.18 4.82 -2.41
N VAL A 66 -7.37 4.23 -2.32
CA VAL A 66 -8.57 4.77 -2.97
C VAL A 66 -9.06 6.06 -2.29
N SER A 67 -8.74 6.23 -1.00
CA SER A 67 -9.14 7.38 -0.19
C SER A 67 -8.21 8.57 -0.40
N GLN A 68 -8.72 9.61 -1.07
CA GLN A 68 -8.02 10.89 -1.21
C GLN A 68 -7.59 11.49 0.14
N ALA A 69 -8.40 11.29 1.19
CA ALA A 69 -8.08 11.79 2.53
C ALA A 69 -6.84 11.08 3.12
N MET A 70 -6.75 9.76 2.96
CA MET A 70 -5.60 8.97 3.41
C MET A 70 -4.33 9.37 2.66
N VAL A 71 -4.41 9.47 1.33
CA VAL A 71 -3.28 9.88 0.50
C VAL A 71 -2.81 11.29 0.84
N ASN A 72 -3.73 12.23 1.07
CA ASN A 72 -3.36 13.60 1.45
C ASN A 72 -2.67 13.64 2.82
N TYR A 73 -3.15 12.84 3.78
CA TYR A 73 -2.49 12.69 5.07
C TYR A 73 -1.08 12.10 4.91
N ALA A 74 -0.95 11.01 4.15
CA ALA A 74 0.33 10.35 3.93
C ALA A 74 1.36 11.29 3.28
N ARG A 75 0.94 12.03 2.24
CA ARG A 75 1.78 13.05 1.60
C ARG A 75 2.21 14.13 2.59
N LYS A 76 1.30 14.63 3.42
CA LYS A 76 1.60 15.69 4.38
C LYS A 76 2.61 15.25 5.44
N ASN A 77 2.54 14.00 5.89
CA ASN A 77 3.32 13.52 7.03
C ASN A 77 4.59 12.75 6.65
N TYR A 78 4.66 12.16 5.45
CA TYR A 78 5.69 11.17 5.11
C TYR A 78 6.40 11.40 3.76
N CYS A 79 6.15 12.49 3.03
CA CYS A 79 6.77 12.71 1.71
C CYS A 79 8.21 13.26 1.74
N ASP A 80 8.95 13.09 2.83
CA ASP A 80 10.30 13.64 3.01
C ASP A 80 11.42 12.78 2.40
N SER A 81 11.10 11.55 1.97
CA SER A 81 12.04 10.61 1.37
C SER A 81 12.00 10.65 -0.16
N LYS A 82 13.18 10.65 -0.79
CA LYS A 82 13.32 10.52 -2.26
C LYS A 82 12.79 9.19 -2.80
N ARG A 83 12.69 8.17 -1.95
CA ARG A 83 12.31 6.79 -2.32
C ARG A 83 10.83 6.50 -2.05
N LEU A 84 10.05 7.47 -1.56
CA LEU A 84 8.66 7.26 -1.15
C LEU A 84 7.76 8.34 -1.73
N SER A 85 6.66 7.92 -2.34
CA SER A 85 5.60 8.82 -2.79
C SER A 85 4.23 8.20 -2.55
N TYR A 86 3.17 8.99 -2.70
CA TYR A 86 1.81 8.50 -2.53
C TYR A 86 0.89 8.97 -3.65
N MET A 87 -0.07 8.13 -4.04
CA MET A 87 -1.05 8.45 -5.07
C MET A 87 -2.44 7.90 -4.76
N VAL A 88 -3.46 8.57 -5.28
CA VAL A 88 -4.81 8.02 -5.26
C VAL A 88 -4.94 7.04 -6.40
N LEU A 89 -5.28 5.80 -6.08
CA LEU A 89 -5.53 4.77 -7.07
C LEU A 89 -6.70 3.90 -6.59
N ASN A 90 -7.73 3.82 -7.41
CA ASN A 90 -8.73 2.78 -7.25
C ASN A 90 -8.25 1.53 -8.01
N ILE A 91 -7.95 0.45 -7.30
CA ILE A 91 -7.53 -0.83 -7.90
C ILE A 91 -8.71 -1.77 -8.23
N GLU A 92 -9.91 -1.47 -7.73
CA GLU A 92 -11.13 -2.27 -7.97
C GLU A 92 -11.84 -1.90 -9.29
N THR A 93 -11.31 -0.92 -10.02
CA THR A 93 -11.82 -0.50 -11.32
C THR A 93 -11.54 -1.55 -12.40
N SER A 94 -12.44 -1.67 -13.38
CA SER A 94 -12.25 -2.53 -14.56
C SER A 94 -11.12 -2.03 -15.47
N GLU A 95 -10.81 -0.74 -15.40
CA GLU A 95 -9.76 -0.11 -16.21
C GLU A 95 -8.84 0.73 -15.31
N LEU A 96 -7.60 0.27 -15.17
CA LEU A 96 -6.56 1.04 -14.49
C LEU A 96 -6.14 2.24 -15.35
N PRO A 97 -5.70 3.36 -14.73
CA PRO A 97 -5.13 4.48 -15.46
C PRO A 97 -3.98 4.01 -16.36
N ALA A 98 -4.02 4.37 -17.64
CA ALA A 98 -3.08 3.88 -18.64
C ALA A 98 -1.60 4.22 -18.32
N ASP A 99 -1.39 5.32 -17.61
CA ASP A 99 -0.08 5.78 -17.14
C ASP A 99 0.51 4.94 -16.00
N GLN A 100 -0.30 4.07 -15.37
CA GLN A 100 0.12 3.17 -14.29
C GLN A 100 0.36 1.73 -14.76
N ILE A 101 -0.04 1.37 -15.98
CA ILE A 101 0.15 0.02 -16.53
C ILE A 101 1.64 -0.24 -16.81
N GLY A 102 2.15 -1.39 -16.34
CA GLY A 102 3.53 -1.84 -16.58
C GLY A 102 4.61 -0.99 -15.91
N LYS A 103 4.26 -0.21 -14.88
CA LYS A 103 5.18 0.71 -14.20
C LYS A 103 5.91 0.12 -12.99
N TYR A 104 5.48 -1.02 -12.48
CA TYR A 104 5.91 -1.53 -11.19
C TYR A 104 6.57 -2.90 -11.35
N ASP A 105 7.70 -3.06 -10.70
CA ASP A 105 8.48 -4.30 -10.63
C ASP A 105 7.94 -5.23 -9.53
N ASN A 106 7.40 -4.64 -8.46
CA ASN A 106 6.86 -5.36 -7.30
C ASN A 106 5.56 -4.70 -6.82
N ALA A 107 4.63 -5.52 -6.33
CA ALA A 107 3.41 -5.06 -5.67
C ALA A 107 3.26 -5.75 -4.32
N LEU A 108 2.88 -4.98 -3.32
CA LEU A 108 2.64 -5.37 -1.95
C LEU A 108 1.23 -4.95 -1.57
N SER A 109 0.59 -5.69 -0.68
CA SER A 109 -0.68 -5.27 -0.07
C SER A 109 -0.78 -5.89 1.31
N PHE A 110 -0.81 -5.03 2.32
CA PHE A 110 -0.95 -5.42 3.71
C PHE A 110 -2.36 -5.02 4.16
N TYR A 111 -3.09 -5.96 4.74
CA TYR A 111 -4.41 -5.70 5.35
C TYR A 111 -5.55 -5.26 4.40
N CYS A 112 -5.51 -5.65 3.11
CA CYS A 112 -6.57 -5.36 2.14
C CYS A 112 -7.48 -6.57 1.77
N LEU A 113 -7.55 -7.62 2.61
CA LEU A 113 -8.41 -8.79 2.35
C LEU A 113 -9.59 -8.98 3.33
N HIS A 114 -9.64 -8.25 4.44
CA HIS A 114 -10.80 -8.26 5.37
C HIS A 114 -11.79 -7.11 5.13
N TRP A 115 -11.50 -6.20 4.18
CA TRP A 115 -12.38 -5.09 3.78
C TRP A 115 -12.90 -5.18 2.33
N CYS A 116 -12.43 -6.14 1.52
CA CYS A 116 -13.03 -6.43 0.21
C CYS A 116 -14.31 -7.26 0.40
N ASN A 117 -15.47 -6.63 0.26
CA ASN A 117 -16.77 -7.32 0.34
C ASN A 117 -17.06 -8.24 -0.86
N ASP A 118 -16.22 -8.27 -1.90
CA ASP A 118 -16.37 -9.26 -2.95
C ASP A 118 -15.07 -9.52 -3.73
N LEU A 119 -14.38 -10.61 -3.42
CA LEU A 119 -13.29 -11.16 -4.25
C LEU A 119 -13.80 -12.09 -5.36
N ARG A 120 -15.11 -12.13 -5.61
CA ARG A 120 -15.72 -13.01 -6.62
C ARG A 120 -16.52 -12.20 -7.63
N TYR A 121 -15.84 -11.66 -8.62
CA TYR A 121 -16.51 -11.36 -9.88
C TYR A 121 -16.70 -12.67 -10.66
N PHE A 122 -17.85 -13.33 -10.45
CA PHE A 122 -18.31 -14.40 -11.34
C PHE A 122 -18.82 -13.74 -12.63
N GLN A 123 -18.08 -13.87 -13.72
CA GLN A 123 -18.69 -13.75 -15.05
C GLN A 123 -19.51 -15.01 -15.27
N SER A 124 -20.83 -14.89 -15.26
CA SER A 124 -21.68 -15.86 -15.94
C SER A 124 -21.60 -15.55 -17.43
N ASP A 125 -20.81 -16.33 -18.16
CA ASP A 125 -20.96 -16.40 -19.60
C ASP A 125 -22.37 -16.89 -19.92
N SER A 126 -23.10 -16.09 -20.70
CA SER A 126 -24.35 -16.46 -21.36
C SER A 126 -24.25 -16.16 -22.84
#